data_AF-A0A1Y0KNM7-F1
#
_entry.id   AF-A0A1Y0KNM7-F1
#
_cell.length_a   1.000
_cell.length_b   1.000
_cell.length_c   1.000
_cell.angle_alpha   90.00
_cell.angle_beta   90.00
_cell.angle_gamma   90.00
#
_symmetry.space_group_name_H-M   'P 1'
#
loop_
_entity.id
_entity.type
_entity.pdbx_description
1 polymer ?
#
loop_
_entity_poly.entity_id
_entity_poly.type
_entity_poly.pdbx_seq_one_letter_code
_entity_poly.pdbx_strand_id
1 'polypeptide(L)' 'MTLLHDIDYEQTTLLQLIQQAEQNHEDTFDLVRLSLDSGRELILLAVTAESLDGLGMVLEGLQEMREEG' A
#
# COMPACT_ATOMS: atom_id res chain seq x y z
N MET A 1 -4.66 6.85 -15.27
CA MET A 1 -4.16 6.00 -14.17
C MET A 1 -4.68 6.59 -12.88
N THR A 2 -5.68 5.95 -12.29
CA THR A 2 -6.28 6.40 -11.04
C THR A 2 -5.46 5.78 -9.92
N LEU A 3 -4.74 6.60 -9.17
CA LEU A 3 -3.82 6.20 -8.08
C LEU A 3 -4.55 5.61 -6.85
N LEU A 4 -5.88 5.66 -6.85
CA LEU A 4 -6.74 5.17 -5.80
C LEU A 4 -7.74 4.23 -6.45
N HIS A 5 -7.55 2.94 -6.24
CA HIS A 5 -8.62 1.97 -6.42
C HIS A 5 -9.27 1.78 -5.06
N ASP A 6 -10.59 1.99 -4.98
CA ASP A 6 -11.39 1.40 -3.92
C ASP A 6 -11.33 -0.11 -4.12
N ILE A 7 -10.33 -0.75 -3.52
CA ILE A 7 -10.24 -2.20 -3.47
C ILE A 7 -11.28 -2.65 -2.45
N ASP A 8 -12.32 -3.33 -2.92
CA ASP A 8 -13.34 -3.93 -2.07
C ASP A 8 -12.78 -5.20 -1.43
N TYR A 9 -12.46 -5.11 -0.14
CA TYR A 9 -11.90 -6.22 0.65
C TYR A 9 -12.94 -7.27 1.05
N GLU A 10 -14.23 -7.06 0.78
CA GLU A 10 -15.20 -8.16 0.85
C GLU A 10 -14.91 -9.21 -0.23
N GLN A 11 -14.26 -8.82 -1.33
CA GLN A 11 -13.96 -9.69 -2.46
C GLN A 11 -12.46 -9.93 -2.72
N THR A 12 -11.59 -9.00 -2.33
CA THR A 12 -10.16 -9.06 -2.63
C THR A 12 -9.34 -9.16 -1.35
N THR A 13 -8.75 -10.33 -1.13
CA THR A 13 -7.85 -10.58 0.00
C THR A 13 -6.44 -10.04 -0.27
N LEU A 14 -5.72 -9.74 0.80
CA LEU A 14 -4.30 -9.34 0.74
C LEU A 14 -3.43 -10.38 0.00
N LEU A 15 -3.80 -11.66 0.10
CA LEU A 15 -3.18 -12.75 -0.64
C LEU A 15 -3.40 -12.65 -2.16
N GLN A 16 -4.60 -12.28 -2.60
CA GLN A 16 -4.89 -12.09 -4.03
C GLN A 16 -4.12 -10.90 -4.61
N LEU A 17 -3.95 -9.82 -3.85
CA LEU A 17 -3.11 -8.69 -4.28
C LEU A 17 -1.65 -9.12 -4.49
N ILE A 18 -1.09 -9.91 -3.57
CA ILE A 18 0.27 -10.46 -3.73
C ILE A 18 0.35 -11.36 -4.96
N GLN A 19 -0.64 -12.24 -5.16
CA GLN A 19 -0.65 -13.14 -6.33
C GLN A 19 -0.77 -12.38 -7.65
N GLN A 20 -1.54 -11.30 -7.69
CA GLN A 20 -1.63 -10.43 -8.86
C GLN A 20 -0.30 -9.72 -9.12
N ALA A 21 0.34 -9.20 -8.09
CA ALA A 21 1.64 -8.56 -8.17
C ALA A 21 2.75 -9.51 -8.65
N GLU A 22 2.73 -10.78 -8.24
CA GLU A 22 3.67 -11.81 -8.73
C GLU A 22 3.42 -12.22 -10.18
N GLN A 23 2.16 -12.21 -10.62
CA GLN A 23 1.79 -12.56 -12.00
C GLN A 23 2.04 -11.42 -12.98
N ASN A 24 1.95 -10.18 -12.51
CA ASN A 24 2.13 -8.99 -13.33
C ASN A 24 3.57 -8.49 -13.22
N HIS A 25 4.35 -8.60 -14.31
CA HIS A 25 5.74 -8.12 -14.36
C HIS A 25 5.84 -6.60 -14.52
N GLU A 26 4.76 -5.88 -14.20
CA GLU A 26 4.69 -4.43 -14.28
C GLU A 26 4.90 -3.84 -12.89
N ASP A 27 5.50 -2.65 -12.84
CA ASP A 27 5.59 -1.89 -11.61
C ASP A 27 4.17 -1.52 -11.16
N THR A 28 3.80 -1.91 -9.94
CA THR A 28 2.48 -1.60 -9.36
C THR A 28 2.65 -0.65 -8.18
N PHE A 29 1.70 0.29 -8.04
CA PHE A 29 1.59 1.18 -6.90
C PHE A 29 0.12 1.27 -6.50
N ASP A 30 -0.27 0.47 -5.51
CA ASP A 30 -1.64 0.39 -5.03
C ASP A 30 -1.72 0.82 -3.57
N LEU A 31 -2.60 1.80 -3.32
CA LEU A 31 -2.88 2.31 -1.99
C LEU A 31 -4.32 1.99 -1.62
N VAL A 32 -4.46 1.37 -0.47
CA VAL A 32 -5.74 1.06 0.13
C VAL A 32 -5.90 1.81 1.43
N ARG A 33 -7.10 2.33 1.62
CA ARG A 33 -7.55 2.92 2.87
C ARG A 33 -8.70 2.09 3.45
N LEU A 34 -8.56 1.74 4.72
CA LEU A 34 -9.54 0.97 5.50
C LEU A 34 -9.96 1.78 6.73
N SER A 35 -11.27 1.92 6.92
CA SER A 35 -11.84 2.37 8.19
C SER A 35 -12.02 1.16 9.10
N LEU A 36 -11.40 1.19 10.29
CA LEU A 36 -11.51 0.12 11.28
C LEU A 36 -12.71 0.36 12.21
N ASP A 37 -13.29 -0.72 12.74
CA ASP A 37 -14.37 -0.65 13.74
C ASP A 37 -14.00 0.14 15.00
N SER A 38 -12.71 0.26 15.28
CA SER A 38 -12.18 1.10 16.37
C SER A 38 -12.29 2.61 16.10
N GLY A 39 -12.78 3.03 14.94
CA GLY A 39 -12.81 4.42 14.48
C GLY A 39 -11.46 4.95 14.01
N ARG A 40 -10.45 4.08 13.92
CA ARG A 40 -9.12 4.38 13.38
C ARG A 40 -9.07 4.07 11.90
N GLU A 41 -8.21 4.77 11.18
CA GLU A 41 -7.93 4.52 9.78
C GLU A 41 -6.64 3.70 9.65
N LEU A 42 -6.63 2.74 8.72
CA LEU A 42 -5.47 1.94 8.33
C LEU A 42 -5.21 2.18 6.84
N ILE A 43 -3.96 2.45 6.48
CA ILE A 43 -3.54 2.52 5.08
C ILE A 43 -2.61 1.35 4.80
N LEU A 44 -2.89 0.61 3.73
CA LEU A 44 -2.03 -0.44 3.19
C LEU A 44 -1.47 0.06 1.86
N LEU A 45 -0.16 -0.09 1.68
CA LEU A 45 0.54 0.27 0.45
C LEU A 45 1.21 -0.98 -0.11
N ALA A 46 0.85 -1.35 -1.33
CA ALA A 46 1.48 -2.43 -2.08
C ALA A 46 2.25 -1.83 -3.25
N VAL A 47 3.56 -2.05 -3.29
CA VAL A 47 4.43 -1.56 -4.37
C VAL A 47 5.27 -2.72 -4.89
N THR A 48 5.29 -2.89 -6.20
CA THR A 48 6.27 -3.73 -6.89
C THR A 48 7.10 -2.89 -7.84
N ALA A 49 8.41 -3.10 -7.80
CA ALA A 49 9.37 -2.53 -8.74
C ALA A 49 10.67 -3.34 -8.69
N GLU A 50 11.53 -3.17 -9.69
CA GLU A 50 12.88 -3.76 -9.68
C GLU A 50 13.75 -3.25 -8.52
N SER A 51 13.53 -2.01 -8.05
CA SER A 51 14.13 -1.43 -6.85
C SER A 51 13.11 -0.58 -6.09
N LEU A 52 13.10 -0.74 -4.76
CA LEU A 52 12.23 0.01 -3.84
C LEU A 52 13.02 0.97 -2.92
N ASP A 53 14.32 1.15 -3.17
CA ASP A 53 15.22 1.90 -2.27
C ASP A 53 14.75 3.34 -2.04
N GLY A 54 14.32 4.02 -3.10
CA GLY A 54 13.79 5.38 -3.03
C GLY A 54 12.45 5.45 -2.26
N LEU A 55 11.65 4.38 -2.30
CA LEU A 55 10.39 4.31 -1.55
C LEU A 55 10.66 4.11 -0.05
N GLY A 56 11.66 3.30 0.28
CA GLY A 56 12.11 3.08 1.65
C GLY A 56 12.49 4.39 2.34
N MET A 57 13.31 5.22 1.69
CA MET A 57 13.70 6.52 2.23
C MET A 57 12.52 7.45 2.51
N VAL A 58 11.49 7.43 1.66
CA VAL A 58 10.28 8.27 1.87
C VAL A 58 9.47 7.76 3.06
N LEU A 59 9.32 6.44 3.21
CA LEU A 59 8.58 5.85 4.32
C LEU A 59 9.30 6.06 5.66
N GLU A 60 10.63 5.96 5.68
CA GLU A 60 11.46 6.26 6.84
C GLU A 60 11.27 7.73 7.30
N GLY A 61 11.33 8.68 6.37
CA GLY A 61 11.10 10.09 6.70
C GLY A 61 9.70 10.38 7.25
N LEU A 62 8.67 9.70 6.74
CA LEU A 62 7.31 9.81 7.29
C LEU A 62 7.20 9.26 8.72
N GLN A 63 7.98 8.22 9.04
CA GLN A 63 8.03 7.67 10.39
C GLN A 63 8.71 8.64 11.37
N GLU A 64 9.86 9.21 10.99
CA GLU A 64 10.59 10.18 11.82
C GLU A 64 9.73 11.40 12.18
N MET A 65 9.02 11.96 11.19
CA MET A 65 8.11 13.10 11.41
C MET A 65 6.96 12.80 12.41
N ARG A 66 6.58 11.52 12.56
CA ARG A 66 5.56 11.10 13.52
C ARG A 66 6.12 10.97 14.93
N GLU A 67 7.40 10.66 15.07
CA GLU A 67 8.06 10.48 16.37
C GLU A 67 8.50 11.83 16.98
N GLU A 68 8.67 12.86 16.16
CA GLU A 68 9.02 14.22 16.58
C GLU A 68 7.83 15.13 16.93
N GLY A 69 6.58 14.68 16.71
CA GLY A 69 5.34 15.41 16.97
C GLY A 69 4.57 14.93 18.19
#